data_AF-A0A9E3EKT4-F1
#
_entry.id   AF-A0A9E3EKT4-F1
#
_cell.length_a   1.000
_cell.length_b   1.000
_cell.length_c   1.000
_cell.angle_alpha   90.00
_cell.angle_beta   90.00
_cell.angle_gamma   90.00
#
_symmetry.space_group_name_H-M   'P 1'
#
loop_
_entity.id
_entity.type
_entity.pdbx_description
1 polymer ?
#
loop_
_entity_poly.entity_id
_entity_poly.type
_entity_poly.pdbx_seq_one_letter_code
_entity_poly.pdbx_strand_id
1 'polypeptide(L)' 'MLISAFGIFWFLAFFSLLSVGLGEVDAETGAPGNPRLARKALWAAAIATPLWLAFYGLILARVLEL' A
#
# COMPACT_ATOMS: atom_id res chain seq x y z
N MET A 1 -16.13 8.43 -10.17
CA MET A 1 -16.20 7.23 -9.31
C MET A 1 -14.97 6.34 -9.40
N LEU A 2 -14.44 6.05 -10.60
CA LEU A 2 -13.31 5.12 -10.76
C LEU A 2 -12.00 5.59 -10.11
N ILE A 3 -11.69 6.90 -10.18
CA ILE A 3 -10.52 7.50 -9.49
C ILE A 3 -10.64 7.34 -7.97
N SER A 4 -11.82 7.54 -7.40
CA SER A 4 -12.08 7.39 -5.96
C SER A 4 -11.94 5.92 -5.53
N ALA A 5 -12.45 4.97 -6.33
CA ALA A 5 -12.28 3.54 -6.09
C ALA A 5 -10.81 3.11 -6.15
N PHE A 6 -10.04 3.67 -7.09
CA PHE A 6 -8.59 3.46 -7.18
C PHE A 6 -7.85 4.01 -5.95
N GLY A 7 -8.21 5.21 -5.48
CA GLY A 7 -7.67 5.78 -4.25
C GLY A 7 -7.97 4.93 -3.01
N ILE A 8 -9.19 4.39 -2.89
CA ILE A 8 -9.57 3.46 -1.82
C ILE A 8 -8.74 2.17 -1.91
N PHE A 9 -8.56 1.62 -3.11
CA PHE A 9 -7.77 0.41 -3.33
C PHE A 9 -6.29 0.63 -2.96
N TRP A 10 -5.72 1.78 -3.33
CA TRP A 10 -4.37 2.19 -2.91
C TRP A 10 -4.28 2.26 -1.40
N PHE A 11 -5.22 2.94 -0.75
CA PHE A 11 -5.23 3.09 0.71
C PHE A 11 -5.32 1.75 1.42
N LEU A 12 -6.22 0.86 1.00
CA LEU A 12 -6.37 -0.49 1.56
C LEU A 12 -5.12 -1.35 1.37
N ALA A 13 -4.47 -1.28 0.20
CA ALA A 13 -3.22 -1.99 -0.06
C ALA A 13 -2.09 -1.50 0.84
N PHE A 14 -2.01 -0.18 1.08
CA PHE A 14 -1.02 0.38 2.02
C PHE A 14 -1.32 0.00 3.47
N PHE A 15 -2.59 0.04 3.87
CA PHE A 15 -3.02 -0.24 5.23
C PHE A 15 -2.82 -1.71 5.61
N SER A 16 -3.14 -2.64 4.70
CA SER A 16 -2.90 -4.07 4.88
C SER A 16 -1.40 -4.41 4.98
N LEU A 17 -0.53 -3.58 4.40
CA LEU A 17 0.92 -3.72 4.52
C LEU A 17 1.46 -3.36 5.92
N LEU A 18 0.80 -2.43 6.62
CA LEU A 18 1.21 -2.01 7.95
C LEU A 18 1.05 -3.12 8.98
N SER A 19 0.01 -3.95 8.87
CA SER A 19 -0.26 -5.07 9.77
C SER A 19 0.59 -6.31 9.49
N VAL A 20 1.17 -6.44 8.29
CA VAL A 20 1.99 -7.60 7.92
C VAL A 20 3.36 -7.56 8.61
N GLY A 21 3.71 -8.66 9.28
CA GLY A 21 5.06 -8.90 9.80
C GLY A 21 5.44 -8.08 11.03
N LEU A 22 4.46 -7.61 11.80
CA LEU A 22 4.69 -7.19 13.18
C LEU A 22 5.17 -8.44 13.94
N GLY A 23 6.39 -8.38 14.46
CA GLY A 23 7.00 -9.47 15.22
C GLY A 23 6.41 -9.53 16.63
N GLU A 24 7.27 -9.72 17.64
CA GLU A 24 6.82 -9.56 19.02
C GLU A 24 6.34 -8.13 19.26
N VAL A 25 5.14 -8.04 19.82
CA VAL A 25 4.47 -6.80 20.20
C VAL A 25 4.56 -6.71 21.70
N ASP A 26 4.99 -5.55 22.20
CA ASP A 26 5.03 -5.26 23.61
C ASP A 26 3.60 -5.32 24.21
N ALA A 27 3.44 -6.10 25.27
CA ALA A 27 2.13 -6.39 25.85
C ALA A 27 1.50 -5.20 26.61
N GLU A 28 2.32 -4.25 27.08
CA GLU A 28 1.83 -3.07 27.81
C GLU A 28 1.49 -1.91 26.88
N THR A 29 2.27 -1.74 25.81
CA THR A 29 2.15 -0.59 24.90
C THR A 29 1.53 -0.92 23.55
N GLY A 30 1.48 -2.20 23.17
CA GLY A 30 1.06 -2.64 21.84
C GLY A 30 2.04 -2.25 20.73
N ALA A 31 3.23 -1.74 21.09
CA ALA A 31 4.22 -1.31 20.12
C ALA A 31 5.05 -2.50 19.61
N PRO A 32 5.35 -2.58 18.30
CA PRO A 32 6.23 -3.62 17.78
C PRO A 32 7.66 -3.41 18.26
N GLY A 33 8.27 -4.44 18.86
CA GLY A 33 9.67 -4.37 19.34
C GLY A 33 10.70 -4.19 18.21
N ASN A 34 10.37 -4.65 16.99
CA ASN A 34 11.09 -4.28 15.79
C ASN A 34 10.11 -4.07 14.62
N PRO A 35 9.82 -2.82 14.24
CA PRO A 35 8.83 -2.51 13.19
C PRO A 35 9.31 -2.85 11.78
N ARG A 36 10.57 -3.25 11.56
CA ARG A 36 11.13 -3.63 10.25
C ARG A 36 10.79 -2.63 9.14
N LEU A 37 10.88 -1.34 9.45
CA LEU A 37 10.40 -0.25 8.59
C LEU A 37 11.00 -0.30 7.17
N ALA A 38 12.29 -0.59 7.04
CA ALA A 38 12.94 -0.71 5.73
C ALA A 38 12.33 -1.81 4.85
N ARG A 39 12.02 -2.98 5.44
CA ARG A 39 11.38 -4.09 4.72
C ARG A 39 9.94 -3.74 4.34
N LYS A 40 9.21 -3.06 5.22
CA LYS A 40 7.86 -2.56 4.94
C LYS A 40 7.87 -1.52 3.82
N ALA A 41 8.86 -0.62 3.81
CA ALA A 41 9.04 0.37 2.74
C ALA A 41 9.32 -0.30 1.39
N LEU A 42 10.16 -1.34 1.35
CA LEU A 42 10.39 -2.12 0.12
C LEU A 42 9.12 -2.79 -0.39
N TRP A 43 8.33 -3.41 0.49
CA TRP A 43 7.05 -4.00 0.09
C TRP A 43 6.04 -2.95 -0.38
N ALA A 44 5.98 -1.80 0.30
CA ALA A 44 5.13 -0.69 -0.10
C ALA A 44 5.51 -0.17 -1.49
N ALA A 45 6.80 -0.01 -1.78
CA ALA A 45 7.29 0.36 -3.10
C ALA A 45 6.96 -0.72 -4.16
N ALA A 46 7.14 -2.00 -3.82
CA ALA A 46 6.86 -3.12 -4.71
C ALA A 46 5.37 -3.26 -5.06
N ILE A 47 4.45 -2.87 -4.17
CA ILE A 47 3.00 -2.86 -4.42
C ILE A 47 2.55 -1.55 -5.09
N ALA A 48 3.12 -0.41 -4.70
CA ALA A 48 2.81 0.87 -5.30
C ALA A 48 3.22 0.94 -6.78
N THR A 49 4.35 0.34 -7.14
CA THR A 49 4.87 0.33 -8.51
C THR A 49 3.88 -0.27 -9.52
N PRO A 50 3.38 -1.51 -9.38
CA PRO A 50 2.41 -2.09 -10.30
C PRO A 50 1.05 -1.40 -10.26
N LEU A 51 0.59 -0.93 -9.08
CA LEU A 51 -0.65 -0.12 -9.01
C LEU A 51 -0.52 1.18 -9.83
N TRP A 52 0.62 1.86 -9.71
CA TRP A 52 0.90 3.07 -10.45
C TRP A 52 1.00 2.82 -11.95
N LEU A 53 1.70 1.76 -12.36
CA LEU A 53 1.77 1.34 -13.77
C LEU A 53 0.39 1.01 -14.34
N ALA A 54 -0.45 0.28 -13.60
CA ALA A 54 -1.81 -0.04 -14.03
C ALA A 54 -2.65 1.23 -14.21
N PHE A 55 -2.57 2.17 -13.26
CA PHE A 55 -3.28 3.44 -13.34
C PHE A 55 -2.83 4.29 -14.54
N TYR A 56 -1.52 4.43 -14.73
CA TYR A 56 -0.97 5.18 -15.85
C TYR A 56 -1.32 4.53 -17.19
N GLY A 57 -1.30 3.19 -17.26
CA GLY A 57 -1.76 2.42 -18.40
C GLY A 57 -3.24 2.65 -18.73
N LEU A 58 -4.11 2.73 -17.72
CA LEU A 58 -5.54 3.03 -17.91
C LEU A 58 -5.79 4.45 -18.44
N ILE A 59 -4.96 5.43 -18.03
CA ILE A 59 -5.00 6.80 -18.57
C ILE A 59 -4.55 6.81 -20.03
N LEU A 60 -3.40 6.18 -20.34
CA LEU A 60 -2.86 6.09 -21.70
C LEU A 60 -3.84 5.40 -22.66
N ALA A 61 -4.52 4.36 -22.19
CA ALA A 61 -5.53 3.64 -22.96
C ALA A 61 -6.86 4.41 -23.13
N ARG A 62 -6.95 5.66 -22.63
CA ARG A 62 -8.17 6.49 -22.63
C ARG A 62 -9.38 5.84 -21.96
N VAL A 63 -9.14 4.83 -21.12
CA VAL A 63 -10.19 4.18 -20.31
C VAL A 63 -10.59 5.08 -19.15
N LEU A 64 -9.63 5.86 -18.65
CA LEU A 64 -9.84 6.94 -17.71
C LEU A 64 -9.67 8.28 -18.43
N GLU A 65 -10.74 9.05 -18.53
CA GLU A 65 -10.66 10.48 -18.83
C GLU A 65 -10.45 11.24 -17.52
N LEU A 66 -9.36 12.00 -17.44
CA LEU A 66 -8.98 12.85 -16.31
C LEU A 66 -9.32 14.30 -16.62
#